data_AF-A0A7X6M0B9-F1
#
_entry.id   AF-A0A7X6M0B9-F1
#
_cell.length_a   1.000
_cell.length_b   1.000
_cell.length_c   1.000
_cell.angle_alpha   90.00
_cell.angle_beta   90.00
_cell.angle_gamma   90.00
#
_symmetry.space_group_name_H-M   'P 1'
#
loop_
_entity.id
_entity.type
_entity.pdbx_description
1 polymer ?
#
loop_
_entity_poly.entity_id
_entity_poly.type
_entity_poly.pdbx_seq_one_letter_code
_entity_poly.pdbx_strand_id
1 'polypeptide(L)'
;MRKRLWLALAAVGIVLAFGAATAQAASSSHSNSGSCSGRVGKWGYFYAYTYQYAYLDSDNKISDEDHDFDFDGFLEGAEDARLLHGKKNKWLVYRSGDFDLAVPYVDDAGLFVRDNRDTDNDWIKLCDY
;
A
#
# COMPACT_ATOMS: atom_id res chain seq x y z
N MET A 1 62.52 45.91 -29.71
CA MET A 1 61.82 46.53 -28.56
C MET A 1 60.43 45.91 -28.43
N ARG A 2 60.07 45.47 -27.21
CA ARG A 2 58.74 45.14 -26.63
C ARG A 2 57.63 44.69 -27.60
N LYS A 3 57.00 43.52 -27.39
CA LYS A 3 55.92 43.35 -26.40
C LYS A 3 55.76 41.87 -26.05
N ARG A 4 55.91 41.54 -24.77
CA ARG A 4 55.56 40.22 -24.21
C ARG A 4 54.05 40.19 -23.98
N LEU A 5 53.43 39.15 -24.51
CA LEU A 5 51.99 38.87 -24.47
C LEU A 5 51.53 38.68 -23.01
N TRP A 6 50.43 39.33 -22.64
CA TRP A 6 49.80 39.21 -21.33
C TRP A 6 48.97 37.93 -21.23
N LEU A 7 49.04 37.26 -20.07
CA LEU A 7 48.13 36.20 -19.66
C LEU A 7 46.69 36.74 -19.59
N ALA A 8 45.74 35.97 -20.14
CA ALA A 8 44.34 36.07 -19.76
C ALA A 8 43.91 34.72 -19.16
N LEU A 9 43.63 34.72 -17.86
CA LEU A 9 42.93 33.65 -17.17
C LEU A 9 41.53 33.50 -17.80
N ALA A 10 41.23 32.35 -18.38
CA ALA A 10 39.86 31.97 -18.71
C ALA A 10 39.26 31.21 -17.52
N ALA A 11 38.38 31.88 -16.77
CA ALA A 11 37.61 31.26 -15.69
C ALA A 11 36.13 31.63 -15.87
N VAL A 12 35.36 30.78 -16.54
CA VAL A 12 33.88 30.71 -16.52
C VAL A 12 33.52 29.35 -17.12
N GLY A 13 32.68 28.47 -16.61
CA GLY A 13 31.78 28.43 -15.47
C GLY A 13 30.91 27.19 -15.71
N ILE A 14 31.02 26.16 -14.88
CA ILE A 14 30.21 24.94 -15.04
C ILE A 14 28.79 25.30 -14.59
N VAL A 15 27.88 25.47 -15.54
CA VAL A 15 26.44 25.54 -15.26
C VAL A 15 26.01 24.12 -14.88
N LEU A 16 25.90 23.84 -13.59
CA LEU A 16 25.18 22.68 -13.09
C LEU A 16 23.70 22.93 -13.37
N ALA A 17 23.21 22.42 -14.49
CA ALA A 17 21.78 22.33 -14.74
C ALA A 17 21.21 21.35 -13.71
N PHE A 18 20.59 21.88 -12.65
CA PHE A 18 19.73 21.12 -11.78
C PHE A 18 18.52 20.68 -12.62
N GLY A 19 18.58 19.46 -13.15
CA GLY A 19 17.39 18.79 -13.64
C GLY A 19 16.45 18.61 -12.46
N ALA A 20 15.44 19.48 -12.35
CA ALA A 20 14.28 19.20 -11.54
C ALA A 20 13.59 18.00 -12.19
N ALA A 21 13.91 16.79 -11.72
CA ALA A 21 13.11 15.62 -12.00
C ALA A 21 11.74 15.89 -11.38
N THR A 22 10.78 16.31 -12.19
CA THR A 22 9.38 16.32 -11.80
C THR A 22 9.01 14.85 -11.59
N ALA A 23 8.98 14.41 -10.33
CA ALA A 23 8.30 13.19 -9.97
C ALA A 23 6.80 13.41 -10.26
N GLN A 24 6.39 13.17 -11.51
CA GLN A 24 4.98 13.13 -11.85
C GLN A 24 4.43 11.89 -11.18
N ALA A 25 3.68 12.11 -10.10
CA ALA A 25 2.98 11.03 -9.45
C ALA A 25 1.78 10.67 -10.32
N ALA A 26 1.89 9.52 -10.98
CA ALA A 26 0.81 8.98 -11.79
C ALA A 26 -0.25 8.38 -10.87
N SER A 27 -1.54 8.59 -11.20
CA SER A 27 -2.60 7.81 -10.59
C SER A 27 -2.51 6.35 -11.03
N SER A 28 -3.05 5.44 -10.22
CA SER A 28 -3.03 4.01 -10.52
C SER A 28 -4.28 3.33 -9.98
N SER A 29 -4.74 2.29 -10.66
CA SER A 29 -5.87 1.48 -10.22
C SER A 29 -5.54 0.01 -10.34
N HIS A 30 -5.89 -0.77 -9.31
CA HIS A 30 -5.70 -2.21 -9.31
C HIS A 30 -6.88 -2.89 -8.62
N SER A 31 -7.06 -4.18 -8.92
CA SER A 31 -7.96 -5.05 -8.20
C SER A 31 -7.30 -6.40 -7.96
N ASN A 32 -7.60 -7.03 -6.83
CA ASN A 32 -7.23 -8.42 -6.58
C ASN A 32 -8.44 -9.19 -6.03
N SER A 33 -8.49 -10.50 -6.30
CA SER A 33 -9.47 -11.41 -5.73
C SER A 33 -8.86 -12.75 -5.35
N GLY A 34 -9.30 -13.33 -4.23
CA GLY A 34 -8.84 -14.66 -3.82
C GLY A 34 -9.71 -15.28 -2.73
N SER A 35 -9.65 -16.62 -2.62
CA SER A 35 -10.33 -17.37 -1.55
C SER A 35 -9.43 -18.40 -0.87
N CYS A 36 -9.49 -18.50 0.45
CA CYS A 36 -8.69 -19.42 1.26
C CYS A 36 -9.37 -19.68 2.60
N SER A 37 -8.92 -20.72 3.28
CA SER A 37 -9.40 -21.04 4.62
C SER A 37 -8.27 -21.63 5.44
N GLY A 38 -8.39 -21.56 6.75
CA GLY A 38 -7.34 -22.04 7.65
C GLY A 38 -7.71 -21.96 9.11
N ARG A 39 -6.70 -22.10 9.97
CA ARG A 39 -6.84 -21.95 11.41
C ARG A 39 -5.76 -21.02 11.94
N VAL A 40 -6.16 -20.05 12.76
CA VAL A 40 -5.26 -19.11 13.44
C VAL A 40 -5.35 -19.34 14.93
N GLY A 41 -4.34 -20.01 15.50
CA GLY A 41 -4.14 -20.21 16.94
C GLY A 41 -5.39 -20.12 17.82
N LYS A 42 -5.47 -19.06 18.64
CA LYS A 42 -6.55 -18.80 19.60
C LYS A 42 -7.84 -18.24 18.97
N TRP A 43 -7.81 -17.83 17.69
CA TRP A 43 -8.95 -17.23 16.98
C TRP A 43 -9.82 -18.29 16.30
N GLY A 44 -9.22 -19.44 15.96
CA GLY A 44 -9.94 -20.57 15.42
C GLY A 44 -9.95 -20.61 13.90
N TYR A 45 -11.01 -21.19 13.34
CA TYR A 45 -11.19 -21.36 11.91
C TYR A 45 -11.54 -20.05 11.22
N PHE A 46 -11.12 -19.90 9.96
CA PHE A 46 -11.63 -18.87 9.06
C PHE A 46 -11.83 -19.42 7.65
N TYR A 47 -12.78 -18.85 6.95
CA TYR A 47 -12.83 -18.79 5.49
C TYR A 47 -12.78 -17.32 5.09
N ALA A 48 -12.11 -17.03 3.98
CA ALA A 48 -12.17 -15.71 3.38
C ALA A 48 -12.16 -15.79 1.87
N TYR A 49 -13.20 -15.25 1.26
CA TYR A 49 -13.19 -14.71 -0.09
C TYR A 49 -13.12 -13.18 -0.02
N THR A 50 -12.24 -12.61 -0.83
CA THR A 50 -12.13 -11.16 -0.99
C THR A 50 -12.02 -10.82 -2.46
N TYR A 51 -12.83 -9.88 -2.93
CA TYR A 51 -12.55 -9.04 -4.08
C TYR A 51 -12.34 -7.61 -3.58
N GLN A 52 -11.28 -6.94 -4.02
CA GLN A 52 -11.03 -5.55 -3.70
C GLN A 52 -10.46 -4.82 -4.91
N TYR A 53 -11.11 -3.73 -5.28
CA TYR A 53 -10.61 -2.69 -6.18
C TYR A 53 -10.19 -1.44 -5.39
N ALA A 54 -9.13 -0.77 -5.83
CA ALA A 54 -8.79 0.57 -5.36
C ALA A 54 -8.16 1.42 -6.46
N TYR A 55 -8.51 2.70 -6.47
CA TYR A 55 -7.86 3.75 -7.24
C TYR A 55 -7.07 4.67 -6.31
N LEU A 56 -5.78 4.83 -6.62
CA LEU A 56 -4.90 5.81 -6.01
C LEU A 56 -4.78 7.05 -6.88
N ASP A 57 -5.01 8.22 -6.30
CA ASP A 57 -4.74 9.50 -6.93
C ASP A 57 -3.22 9.77 -7.05
N SER A 58 -2.86 10.91 -7.64
CA SER A 58 -1.46 11.35 -7.75
C SER A 58 -0.79 11.59 -6.39
N ASP A 59 -1.54 11.72 -5.28
CA ASP A 59 -0.96 11.84 -3.95
C ASP A 59 -0.79 10.46 -3.27
N ASN A 60 -1.05 9.36 -3.97
CA ASN A 60 -1.17 8.00 -3.42
C ASN A 60 -2.26 7.85 -2.35
N LYS A 61 -3.30 8.68 -2.41
CA LYS A 61 -4.49 8.53 -1.57
C LYS A 61 -5.53 7.71 -2.32
N ILE A 62 -6.29 6.91 -1.57
CA ILE A 62 -7.44 6.20 -2.12
C ILE A 62 -8.50 7.23 -2.45
N SER A 63 -8.83 7.38 -3.72
CA SER A 63 -9.93 8.25 -4.15
C SER A 63 -11.18 7.47 -4.51
N ASP A 64 -11.05 6.17 -4.79
CA ASP A 64 -12.15 5.26 -5.11
C ASP A 64 -11.81 3.84 -4.66
N GLU A 65 -12.80 3.10 -4.18
CA GLU A 65 -12.68 1.71 -3.77
C GLU A 65 -14.03 0.99 -3.91
N ASP A 66 -13.95 -0.30 -4.24
CA ASP A 66 -15.11 -1.19 -4.32
C ASP A 66 -14.68 -2.58 -3.85
N HIS A 67 -15.57 -3.29 -3.16
CA HIS A 67 -15.25 -4.60 -2.59
C HIS A 67 -16.46 -5.53 -2.51
N ASP A 68 -16.16 -6.83 -2.54
CA ASP A 68 -17.11 -7.91 -2.29
C ASP A 68 -16.43 -8.95 -1.42
N PHE A 69 -16.93 -9.10 -0.18
CA PHE A 69 -16.34 -9.95 0.85
C PHE A 69 -17.34 -11.03 1.27
N ASP A 70 -16.84 -12.24 1.44
CA ASP A 70 -17.60 -13.37 1.98
C ASP A 70 -16.71 -14.12 2.98
N PHE A 71 -17.07 -14.06 4.25
CA PHE A 71 -16.29 -14.55 5.38
C PHE A 71 -17.05 -15.59 6.21
N ASP A 72 -16.31 -16.53 6.79
CA ASP A 72 -16.83 -17.49 7.77
C ASP A 72 -15.83 -17.67 8.92
N GLY A 73 -16.27 -18.28 10.02
CA GLY A 73 -15.51 -18.50 11.23
C GLY A 73 -15.32 -17.20 12.02
N PHE A 74 -14.12 -16.92 12.52
CA PHE A 74 -13.91 -15.70 13.32
C PHE A 74 -13.99 -14.40 12.49
N LEU A 75 -13.96 -14.51 11.15
CA LEU A 75 -14.08 -13.38 10.24
C LEU A 75 -15.54 -13.02 9.92
N GLU A 76 -16.51 -13.88 10.27
CA GLU A 76 -17.93 -13.65 10.03
C GLU A 76 -18.38 -12.29 10.58
N GLY A 77 -19.05 -11.50 9.75
CA GLY A 77 -19.52 -10.15 10.05
C GLY A 77 -18.48 -9.05 9.77
N ALA A 78 -17.27 -9.39 9.32
CA ALA A 78 -16.28 -8.40 8.87
C ALA A 78 -16.50 -7.91 7.44
N GLU A 79 -17.50 -8.43 6.74
CA GLU A 79 -17.98 -7.92 5.45
C GLU A 79 -18.45 -6.46 5.58
N ASP A 80 -19.05 -6.12 6.72
CA ASP A 80 -19.50 -4.77 7.06
C ASP A 80 -18.41 -3.93 7.77
N ALA A 81 -17.15 -4.36 7.70
CA ALA A 81 -16.06 -3.71 8.43
C ALA A 81 -15.80 -2.28 7.94
N ARG A 82 -15.46 -1.39 8.87
CA ARG A 82 -15.20 0.01 8.55
C ARG A 82 -13.82 0.17 7.92
N LEU A 83 -13.75 0.72 6.71
CA LEU A 83 -12.49 1.16 6.10
C LEU A 83 -11.78 2.20 6.98
N LEU A 84 -10.49 1.99 7.24
CA LEU A 84 -9.65 2.91 8.02
C LEU A 84 -8.73 3.74 7.12
N HIS A 85 -7.90 3.08 6.31
CA HIS A 85 -6.88 3.71 5.48
C HIS A 85 -6.24 2.72 4.50
N GLY A 86 -5.53 3.25 3.51
CA GLY A 86 -4.61 2.48 2.68
C GLY A 86 -3.26 2.26 3.34
N LYS A 87 -2.61 1.14 3.02
CA LYS A 87 -1.29 0.79 3.55
C LYS A 87 -0.36 0.38 2.43
N LYS A 88 0.80 1.04 2.36
CA LYS A 88 1.94 0.72 1.47
C LYS A 88 1.56 0.58 -0.01
N ASN A 89 0.48 1.24 -0.46
CA ASN A 89 -0.06 1.13 -1.82
C ASN A 89 -0.36 -0.32 -2.26
N LYS A 90 -0.77 -1.19 -1.33
CA LYS A 90 -1.09 -2.60 -1.60
C LYS A 90 -2.35 -3.10 -0.91
N TRP A 91 -2.64 -2.56 0.27
CA TRP A 91 -3.76 -3.01 1.10
C TRP A 91 -4.70 -1.88 1.46
N LEU A 92 -5.98 -2.21 1.56
CA LEU A 92 -6.95 -1.43 2.32
C LEU A 92 -7.12 -2.06 3.69
N VAL A 93 -7.09 -1.24 4.74
CA VAL A 93 -7.21 -1.70 6.13
C VAL A 93 -8.62 -1.44 6.63
N TYR A 94 -9.32 -2.50 7.00
CA TYR A 94 -10.67 -2.48 7.56
C TYR A 94 -10.64 -2.83 9.05
N ARG A 95 -11.60 -2.33 9.82
CA ARG A 95 -11.77 -2.66 11.24
C ARG A 95 -13.11 -3.33 11.49
N SER A 96 -13.08 -4.50 12.10
CA SER A 96 -14.24 -5.20 12.64
C SER A 96 -13.99 -5.53 14.10
N GLY A 97 -14.76 -4.91 15.00
CA GLY A 97 -14.61 -5.07 16.45
C GLY A 97 -13.16 -4.96 16.92
N ASP A 98 -12.64 -6.08 17.40
CA ASP A 98 -11.34 -6.21 18.07
C ASP A 98 -10.17 -6.55 17.12
N PHE A 99 -10.41 -6.56 15.80
CA PHE A 99 -9.36 -6.81 14.82
C PHE A 99 -9.37 -5.83 13.65
N ASP A 100 -8.21 -5.73 12.99
CA ASP A 100 -8.08 -5.06 11.71
C ASP A 100 -7.70 -6.09 10.62
N LEU A 101 -8.30 -5.97 9.44
CA LEU A 101 -7.99 -6.74 8.24
C LEU A 101 -7.25 -5.88 7.23
N ALA A 102 -6.15 -6.37 6.68
CA ALA A 102 -5.49 -5.75 5.53
C ALA A 102 -5.81 -6.58 4.29
N VAL A 103 -6.74 -6.09 3.48
CA VAL A 103 -7.23 -6.74 2.26
C VAL A 103 -6.43 -6.23 1.06
N PRO A 104 -5.79 -7.11 0.27
CA PRO A 104 -4.98 -6.69 -0.87
C PRO A 104 -5.86 -6.28 -2.05
N TYR A 105 -5.46 -5.21 -2.75
CA TYR A 105 -6.01 -4.82 -4.06
C TYR A 105 -4.97 -4.93 -5.19
N VAL A 106 -3.79 -5.47 -4.88
CA VAL A 106 -2.74 -5.84 -5.83
C VAL A 106 -2.36 -7.30 -5.59
N ASP A 107 -1.83 -7.95 -6.63
CA ASP A 107 -1.40 -9.35 -6.59
C ASP A 107 -0.19 -9.58 -5.66
N ASP A 108 -0.06 -10.81 -5.14
CA ASP A 108 1.01 -11.34 -4.29
C ASP A 108 1.24 -10.53 -3.00
N ALA A 109 0.25 -9.76 -2.56
CA ALA A 109 0.35 -8.95 -1.35
C ALA A 109 -0.03 -9.76 -0.10
N GLY A 110 -1.03 -10.63 -0.20
CA GLY A 110 -1.57 -11.47 0.86
C GLY A 110 -2.64 -10.77 1.70
N LEU A 111 -3.53 -11.58 2.28
CA LEU A 111 -4.54 -11.15 3.26
C LEU A 111 -3.95 -11.27 4.65
N PHE A 112 -4.10 -10.24 5.49
CA PHE A 112 -3.60 -10.26 6.88
C PHE A 112 -4.66 -9.80 7.87
N VAL A 113 -4.50 -10.26 9.11
CA VAL A 113 -5.29 -9.82 10.25
C VAL A 113 -4.41 -9.47 11.43
N ARG A 114 -4.87 -8.58 12.31
CA ARG A 114 -4.22 -8.31 13.61
C ARG A 114 -5.25 -8.09 14.71
N ASP A 115 -4.90 -8.42 15.95
CA ASP A 115 -5.62 -7.94 17.13
C ASP A 115 -5.36 -6.43 17.27
N ASN A 116 -6.41 -5.61 17.23
CA ASN A 116 -6.25 -4.15 17.29
C ASN A 116 -6.17 -3.61 18.72
N ARG A 117 -6.35 -4.50 19.72
CA ARG A 117 -6.17 -4.21 21.15
C ARG A 117 -4.76 -4.48 21.62
N ASP A 118 -4.01 -5.27 20.85
CA ASP A 118 -2.63 -5.63 21.16
C ASP A 118 -1.67 -4.50 20.74
N THR A 119 -0.76 -4.14 21.65
CA THR A 119 0.23 -3.08 21.43
C THR A 119 1.34 -3.48 20.47
N ASP A 120 1.58 -4.79 20.32
CA ASP A 120 2.70 -5.31 19.55
C ASP A 120 2.49 -5.15 18.04
N ASN A 121 1.26 -4.85 17.60
CA ASN A 121 0.89 -4.53 16.21
C ASN A 121 1.23 -5.64 15.19
N ASP A 122 1.35 -6.89 15.64
CA ASP A 122 1.73 -8.01 14.80
C ASP A 122 0.60 -8.41 13.84
N TRP A 123 0.95 -8.47 12.55
CA TRP A 123 0.06 -8.91 11.48
C TRP A 123 0.27 -10.40 11.21
N ILE A 124 -0.82 -11.17 11.28
CA ILE A 124 -0.86 -12.59 10.96
C ILE A 124 -1.32 -12.74 9.51
N LYS A 125 -0.53 -13.43 8.69
CA LYS A 125 -0.92 -13.74 7.31
C LYS A 125 -2.00 -14.82 7.31
N LEU A 126 -3.09 -14.57 6.61
CA LEU A 126 -4.19 -15.51 6.41
C LEU A 126 -4.06 -16.23 5.08
N CYS A 127 -3.85 -15.48 3.99
CA CYS A 127 -3.81 -16.00 2.63
C CYS A 127 -2.66 -15.39 1.82
N ASP A 128 -2.20 -16.10 0.78
CA ASP A 128 -0.99 -15.75 0.01
C ASP A 128 -1.20 -14.91 -1.26
N TYR A 129 -2.45 -14.64 -1.69
CA TYR A 129 -2.75 -14.06 -3.02
C TYR A 129 -2.13 -12.70 -3.34
#